data_AF-A0A034WXH0-F1
#
_entry.id   AF-A0A034WXH0-F1
#
_cell.length_a   1.000
_cell.length_b   1.000
_cell.length_c   1.000
_cell.angle_alpha   90.00
_cell.angle_beta   90.00
_cell.angle_gamma   90.00
#
_symmetry.space_group_name_H-M   'P 1'
#
loop_
_entity.id
_entity.type
_entity.pdbx_description
1 polymer ?
#
loop_
_entity_poly.entity_id
_entity_poly.type
_entity_poly.pdbx_seq_one_letter_code
_entity_poly.pdbx_strand_id
1 'polypeptide(L)'
;MEPDFQSKRKKRVVLWQAVLQKIKDIDLALPFSRDDISRKFLNFMVTYKRIKKRNNTSGEAATACEYFDELDKVHGSRSDITVPESNLDSSMCSIFNSLTNESAESDFSFSENIGAAPPRKRSRNVLDFLQNESTGTYEKELLNEKIEIEKLKLDEIKKRSSSIT
;
A
#
# COMPACT_ATOMS: atom_id res chain seq x y z
N MET A 1 2.50 10.76 21.32
CA MET A 1 3.66 9.86 21.61
C MET A 1 4.51 10.52 22.68
N GLU A 2 5.03 9.79 23.67
CA GLU A 2 5.78 10.40 24.79
C GLU A 2 7.01 11.16 24.26
N PRO A 3 7.21 12.44 24.63
CA PRO A 3 8.26 13.30 24.05
C PRO A 3 9.68 12.79 24.34
N ASP A 4 9.85 12.06 25.43
CA ASP A 4 11.13 11.50 25.85
C ASP A 4 11.64 10.41 24.90
N PHE A 5 10.75 9.63 24.28
CA PHE A 5 11.11 8.63 23.27
C PHE A 5 11.47 9.26 21.91
N GLN A 6 10.99 10.47 21.63
CA GLN A 6 11.23 11.18 20.38
C GLN A 6 12.47 12.08 20.43
N SER A 7 12.72 12.72 21.57
CA SER A 7 13.78 13.72 21.73
C SER A 7 15.21 13.17 21.67
N LYS A 8 15.38 11.84 21.75
CA LYS A 8 16.68 11.12 21.80
C LYS A 8 17.62 11.59 22.92
N ARG A 9 17.13 12.40 23.88
CA ARG A 9 17.93 12.96 24.99
C ARG A 9 18.30 11.92 26.04
N LYS A 10 17.47 10.88 26.21
CA LYS A 10 17.68 9.80 27.18
C LYS A 10 18.01 8.50 26.46
N LYS A 11 18.87 7.66 27.07
CA LYS A 11 19.16 6.32 26.57
C LYS A 11 17.87 5.48 26.60
N ARG A 12 17.61 4.73 25.53
CA ARG A 12 16.42 3.84 25.42
C ARG A 12 16.26 2.90 26.61
N VAL A 13 17.37 2.41 27.15
CA VAL A 13 17.40 1.56 28.34
C VAL A 13 16.73 2.23 29.54
N VAL A 14 16.99 3.51 29.77
CA VAL A 14 16.41 4.27 30.90
C VAL A 14 14.91 4.47 30.70
N LEU A 15 14.48 4.76 29.47
CA LEU A 15 13.07 4.94 29.15
C LEU A 15 12.27 3.65 29.36
N TRP A 16 12.77 2.52 28.85
CA TRP A 16 12.11 1.24 29.04
C TRP A 16 12.16 0.75 30.49
N GLN A 17 13.19 1.12 31.26
CA GLN A 17 13.23 0.87 32.69
C GLN A 17 12.12 1.62 33.43
N ALA A 18 11.87 2.88 33.07
CA ALA A 18 10.77 3.64 33.65
C ALA A 18 9.40 3.05 33.29
N VAL A 19 9.22 2.54 32.07
CA VAL A 19 8.01 1.82 31.66
C VAL A 19 7.82 0.53 32.45
N LEU A 20 8.89 -0.26 32.63
CA LEU A 20 8.86 -1.47 33.45
C LEU A 20 8.45 -1.15 34.90
N GLN A 21 8.96 -0.06 35.47
CA GLN A 21 8.60 0.36 36.81
C GLN A 21 7.10 0.68 36.91
N LYS A 22 6.57 1.49 35.98
CA LYS A 22 5.13 1.81 35.93
C LYS A 22 4.25 0.56 35.80
N ILE A 23 4.71 -0.45 35.05
CA ILE A 23 3.98 -1.72 34.92
C ILE A 23 4.00 -2.50 36.24
N LYS A 24 5.16 -2.56 36.91
CA LYS A 24 5.31 -3.22 38.21
C LYS A 24 4.52 -2.53 39.32
N ASP A 25 4.32 -1.22 39.23
CA ASP A 25 3.52 -0.48 40.20
C ASP A 25 2.02 -0.88 40.12
N ILE A 26 1.57 -1.39 38.97
CA ILE A 26 0.20 -1.89 38.74
C ILE A 26 0.11 -3.39 39.04
N ASP A 27 1.08 -4.17 38.57
CA ASP A 27 1.13 -5.62 38.75
C ASP A 27 2.57 -6.07 39.08
N LEU A 28 2.82 -6.23 40.39
CA LEU A 28 4.11 -6.67 40.92
C LEU A 28 4.47 -8.11 40.51
N ALA A 29 3.49 -8.92 40.11
CA ALA A 29 3.71 -10.35 39.85
C ALA A 29 4.24 -10.62 38.43
N LEU A 30 4.30 -9.60 37.56
CA LEU A 30 4.72 -9.78 36.17
C LEU A 30 6.21 -10.15 36.07
N PRO A 31 6.54 -11.37 35.60
CA PRO A 31 7.92 -11.85 35.51
C PRO A 31 8.57 -11.40 34.20
N PHE A 32 8.34 -10.15 33.77
CA PHE A 32 8.84 -9.64 32.49
C PHE A 32 10.06 -8.76 32.67
N SER A 33 11.07 -8.97 31.83
CA SER A 33 12.21 -8.08 31.72
C SER A 33 11.85 -6.83 30.92
N ARG A 34 12.64 -5.77 31.12
CA ARG A 34 12.63 -4.56 30.29
C ARG A 34 12.65 -4.90 28.79
N ASP A 35 13.50 -5.86 28.42
CA ASP A 35 13.70 -6.22 27.02
C ASP A 35 12.49 -6.95 26.45
N ASP A 36 11.80 -7.76 27.26
CA ASP A 36 10.56 -8.45 26.88
C ASP A 36 9.44 -7.46 26.59
N ILE A 37 9.29 -6.44 27.44
CA ILE A 37 8.30 -5.38 27.27
C ILE A 37 8.58 -4.59 26.00
N SER A 38 9.84 -4.20 25.79
CA SER A 38 10.21 -3.45 24.59
C SER A 38 9.95 -4.25 23.31
N ARG A 39 10.25 -5.56 23.33
CA ARG A 39 10.02 -6.47 22.19
C ARG A 39 8.53 -6.69 21.94
N LYS A 40 7.75 -6.87 23.01
CA LYS A 40 6.30 -7.02 22.93
C LYS A 40 5.65 -5.78 22.35
N PHE A 41 6.07 -4.59 22.78
CA PHE A 41 5.62 -3.31 22.22
C PHE A 41 5.93 -3.20 20.72
N LEU A 42 7.14 -3.57 20.29
CA LEU A 42 7.50 -3.57 18.87
C LEU A 42 6.61 -4.52 18.07
N ASN A 43 6.32 -5.70 18.60
CA ASN A 43 5.41 -6.65 17.95
C ASN A 43 4.00 -6.06 17.80
N PHE A 44 3.47 -5.39 18.83
CA PHE A 44 2.19 -4.68 18.74
C PHE A 44 2.22 -3.60 17.66
N MET A 45 3.27 -2.79 17.61
CA MET A 45 3.42 -1.75 16.60
C MET A 45 3.52 -2.30 15.17
N VAL A 46 4.18 -3.43 14.96
CA VAL A 46 4.26 -4.10 13.65
C VAL A 46 2.89 -4.60 13.23
N THR A 47 2.16 -5.28 14.12
CA THR A 47 0.81 -5.78 13.86
C THR A 47 -0.15 -4.63 13.57
N TYR A 48 -0.16 -3.58 14.38
CA TYR A 48 -0.96 -2.37 14.17
C TYR A 48 -0.69 -1.74 12.79
N LYS A 49 0.58 -1.51 12.43
CA LYS A 49 0.94 -0.94 11.13
C LYS A 49 0.49 -1.83 9.96
N ARG A 50 0.59 -3.16 10.11
CA ARG A 50 0.14 -4.12 9.09
C ARG A 50 -1.38 -4.04 8.89
N ILE A 51 -2.13 -4.06 9.99
CA ILE A 51 -3.60 -3.94 9.96
C ILE A 51 -4.01 -2.61 9.33
N LYS A 52 -3.42 -1.50 9.80
CA LYS A 52 -3.71 -0.17 9.26
C LYS A 52 -3.42 -0.04 7.76
N LYS A 53 -2.29 -0.59 7.29
CA LYS A 53 -1.97 -0.62 5.86
C LYS A 53 -3.03 -1.40 5.08
N ARG A 54 -3.45 -2.56 5.58
CA ARG A 54 -4.47 -3.41 4.94
C ARG A 54 -5.84 -2.75 4.92
N ASN A 55 -6.26 -2.08 6.00
CA ASN A 55 -7.51 -1.31 6.05
C ASN A 55 -7.53 -0.23 4.97
N ASN A 56 -6.43 0.51 4.80
CA ASN A 56 -6.31 1.54 3.76
C ASN A 56 -6.37 0.99 2.33
N THR A 57 -6.08 -0.30 2.09
CA THR A 57 -6.05 -0.90 0.75
C THR A 57 -7.33 -1.66 0.40
N SER A 58 -7.93 -2.36 1.37
CA SER A 58 -9.00 -3.33 1.11
C SER A 58 -10.31 -3.05 1.85
N GLY A 59 -10.42 -1.94 2.59
CA GLY A 59 -11.68 -1.49 3.20
C GLY A 59 -12.10 -2.23 4.47
N GLU A 60 -11.57 -3.43 4.74
CA GLU A 60 -11.85 -4.16 5.98
C GLU A 60 -10.79 -5.24 6.22
N ALA A 61 -10.05 -5.19 7.33
CA ALA A 61 -9.17 -6.29 7.73
C ALA A 61 -9.86 -7.17 8.77
N ALA A 62 -9.96 -8.47 8.47
CA ALA A 62 -10.47 -9.51 9.37
C ALA A 62 -9.56 -9.82 10.59
N THR A 63 -8.54 -9.00 10.87
CA THR A 63 -7.60 -9.29 11.96
C THR A 63 -7.98 -8.46 13.20
N ALA A 64 -8.79 -9.05 14.06
CA ALA A 64 -9.13 -8.50 15.37
C ALA A 64 -7.88 -8.45 16.25
N CYS A 65 -7.19 -7.32 16.28
CA CYS A 65 -6.22 -7.03 17.34
C CYS A 65 -6.99 -6.31 18.44
N GLU A 66 -7.10 -6.94 19.61
CA GLU A 66 -7.90 -6.45 20.76
C GLU A 66 -7.57 -5.01 21.15
N TYR A 67 -6.31 -4.61 21.00
CA TYR A 67 -5.81 -3.28 21.35
C TYR A 67 -5.68 -2.36 20.13
N PHE A 68 -6.27 -2.71 18.98
CA PHE A 68 -6.15 -1.92 17.75
C PHE A 68 -6.70 -0.51 17.93
N ASP A 69 -7.90 -0.38 18.49
CA ASP A 69 -8.57 0.92 18.65
C ASP A 69 -7.80 1.83 19.62
N GLU A 70 -7.27 1.25 20.70
CA GLU A 70 -6.42 1.98 21.66
C GLU A 70 -5.12 2.45 21.00
N LEU A 71 -4.49 1.60 20.18
CA LEU A 71 -3.29 1.96 19.43
C LEU A 71 -3.59 3.00 18.35
N ASP A 72 -4.72 2.91 17.64
CA ASP A 72 -5.11 3.88 16.62
C ASP A 72 -5.52 5.22 17.25
N LYS A 73 -6.08 5.24 18.45
CA LYS A 73 -6.30 6.52 19.16
C LYS A 73 -4.99 7.29 19.41
N VAL A 74 -3.91 6.59 19.75
CA VAL A 74 -2.61 7.22 20.09
C VAL A 74 -1.71 7.41 18.86
N HIS A 75 -1.76 6.48 17.90
CA HIS A 75 -0.88 6.42 16.74
C HIS A 75 -1.61 6.58 15.40
N GLY A 76 -2.91 6.84 15.43
CA GLY A 76 -3.76 6.80 14.26
C GLY A 76 -3.76 8.08 13.45
N SER A 77 -3.63 9.20 14.15
CA SER A 77 -3.51 10.52 13.52
C SER A 77 -2.13 10.66 12.87
N ARG A 78 -2.11 10.88 11.55
CA ARG A 78 -0.92 11.43 10.89
C ARG A 78 -0.82 12.89 11.32
N SER A 79 0.14 13.19 12.19
CA SER A 79 0.30 14.54 12.74
C SER A 79 0.69 15.62 11.71
N ASP A 80 1.02 15.29 10.46
CA ASP A 80 1.74 16.25 9.60
C ASP A 80 1.30 16.27 8.12
N ILE A 81 0.05 15.94 7.80
CA ILE A 81 -0.50 16.20 6.46
C ILE A 81 -1.84 16.92 6.58
N THR A 82 -1.79 18.18 6.99
CA THR A 82 -2.82 19.14 6.58
C THR A 82 -2.58 19.43 5.10
N VAL A 83 -3.35 18.78 4.22
CA VAL A 83 -3.36 19.15 2.80
C VAL A 83 -3.82 20.61 2.75
N PRO A 84 -3.03 21.54 2.19
CA PRO A 84 -3.49 22.92 2.02
C PRO A 84 -4.80 22.92 1.25
N GLU A 85 -5.79 23.70 1.70
CA GLU A 85 -7.14 23.73 1.10
C GLU A 85 -7.08 23.99 -0.41
N SER A 86 -6.11 24.78 -0.88
CA SER A 86 -5.85 25.05 -2.30
C SER A 86 -5.62 23.80 -3.17
N ASN A 87 -5.21 22.68 -2.56
CA ASN A 87 -4.87 21.46 -3.27
C ASN A 87 -6.03 20.44 -3.27
N LEU A 88 -7.14 20.72 -2.57
CA LEU A 88 -8.32 19.85 -2.56
C LEU A 88 -9.11 19.96 -3.87
N ASP A 89 -9.16 21.15 -4.47
CA ASP A 89 -10.05 21.43 -5.61
C ASP A 89 -9.39 21.21 -6.99
N SER A 90 -8.06 21.11 -7.03
CA SER A 90 -7.29 21.15 -8.28
C SER A 90 -7.59 19.99 -9.25
N SER A 91 -7.86 18.79 -8.73
CA SER A 91 -8.12 17.61 -9.57
C SER A 91 -9.58 17.45 -9.99
N MET A 92 -10.53 18.08 -9.27
CA MET A 92 -11.97 18.01 -9.54
C MET A 92 -12.41 19.09 -10.53
N CYS A 93 -11.82 20.28 -10.43
CA CYS A 93 -12.14 21.42 -11.30
C CYS A 93 -11.81 21.18 -12.77
N SER A 94 -10.76 20.41 -13.09
CA SER A 94 -10.43 20.03 -14.47
C SER A 94 -11.53 19.19 -15.11
N ILE A 95 -12.11 18.24 -14.37
CA ILE A 95 -13.15 17.34 -14.87
C ILE A 95 -14.47 18.10 -15.03
N PHE A 96 -14.84 18.92 -14.04
CA PHE A 96 -16.04 19.76 -14.11
C PHE A 96 -15.98 20.78 -15.24
N ASN A 97 -14.84 21.46 -15.42
CA ASN A 97 -14.68 22.42 -16.52
C ASN A 97 -14.70 21.76 -17.90
N SER A 98 -14.24 20.50 -18.01
CA SER A 98 -14.31 19.74 -19.27
C SER A 98 -15.75 19.32 -19.61
N LEU A 99 -16.58 19.05 -18.60
CA LEU A 99 -18.00 18.68 -18.80
C LEU A 99 -18.90 19.89 -19.11
N THR A 100 -18.52 21.09 -18.68
CA THR A 100 -19.32 22.30 -18.90
C THR A 100 -18.98 23.05 -20.18
N ASN A 101 -17.84 22.78 -20.81
CA ASN A 101 -17.37 23.48 -22.02
C ASN A 101 -17.29 22.55 -23.25
N GLU A 102 -18.38 21.87 -23.57
CA GLU A 102 -18.58 21.28 -24.89
C GLU A 102 -19.24 22.31 -25.81
N SER A 103 -18.43 23.24 -26.35
CA SER A 103 -18.71 23.92 -27.63
C SER A 103 -17.48 24.70 -28.11
N ALA A 104 -16.39 24.00 -28.44
CA ALA A 104 -15.50 24.35 -29.54
C ALA A 104 -14.38 23.30 -29.64
N GLU A 105 -14.29 22.67 -30.80
CA GLU A 105 -13.15 21.88 -31.28
C GLU A 105 -11.82 22.58 -30.96
N SER A 106 -10.91 21.94 -30.21
CA SER A 106 -9.50 22.32 -30.21
C SER A 106 -8.60 21.17 -29.76
N ASP A 107 -7.60 20.87 -30.60
CA ASP A 107 -6.58 19.85 -30.46
C ASP A 107 -5.92 19.76 -29.06
N PHE A 108 -5.88 18.55 -28.52
CA PHE A 108 -5.22 18.24 -27.25
C PHE A 108 -3.69 18.15 -27.45
N SER A 109 -2.97 19.26 -27.29
CA SER A 109 -1.52 19.20 -27.05
C SER A 109 -1.23 19.09 -25.55
N PHE A 110 -0.77 17.93 -25.13
CA PHE A 110 -0.32 17.66 -23.76
C PHE A 110 1.01 18.39 -23.52
N SER A 111 0.96 19.57 -22.90
CA SER A 111 2.16 20.27 -22.42
C SER A 111 2.56 19.73 -21.05
N GLU A 112 3.51 18.80 -21.04
CA GLU A 112 4.14 18.29 -19.84
C GLU A 112 5.14 19.33 -19.30
N ASN A 113 4.67 20.29 -18.51
CA ASN A 113 5.54 21.18 -17.76
C ASN A 113 5.67 20.68 -16.31
N ILE A 114 6.40 19.59 -16.14
CA ILE A 114 6.85 19.13 -14.82
C ILE A 114 8.18 19.82 -14.53
N GLY A 115 8.14 20.80 -13.62
CA GLY A 115 9.33 21.42 -13.07
C GLY A 115 10.34 20.36 -12.62
N ALA A 116 11.58 20.50 -13.08
CA ALA A 116 12.66 19.54 -12.88
C ALA A 116 12.98 19.34 -11.39
N ALA A 117 12.46 18.24 -10.83
CA ALA A 117 12.95 17.71 -9.56
C ALA A 117 14.31 17.02 -9.79
N PRO A 118 15.28 17.13 -8.85
CA PRO A 118 16.61 16.58 -9.03
C PRO A 118 16.54 15.05 -9.24
N PRO A 119 17.34 14.48 -10.17
CA PRO A 119 17.24 13.08 -10.53
C PRO A 119 17.67 12.22 -9.34
N ARG A 120 16.69 11.68 -8.62
CA ARG A 120 16.92 10.57 -7.70
C ARG A 120 17.31 9.38 -8.56
N LYS A 121 18.52 8.85 -8.36
CA LYS A 121 18.98 7.59 -8.95
C LYS A 121 18.06 6.46 -8.47
N ARG A 122 16.91 6.28 -9.14
CA ARG A 122 16.10 5.06 -9.02
C ARG A 122 16.93 3.96 -9.68
N SER A 123 17.16 2.86 -8.98
CA SER A 123 17.88 1.73 -9.56
C SER A 123 17.12 1.27 -10.79
N ARG A 124 17.80 1.32 -11.95
CA ARG A 124 17.29 0.93 -13.26
C ARG A 124 16.58 -0.44 -13.23
N ASN A 125 17.12 -1.33 -12.38
CA ASN A 125 16.64 -2.68 -12.15
C ASN A 125 15.15 -2.81 -11.79
N VAL A 126 14.56 -1.87 -11.06
CA VAL A 126 13.14 -1.99 -10.66
C VAL A 126 12.22 -1.59 -11.81
N LEU A 127 12.58 -0.56 -12.58
CA LEU A 127 11.78 -0.15 -13.73
C LEU A 127 11.79 -1.22 -14.83
N ASP A 128 12.98 -1.78 -15.12
CA ASP A 128 13.14 -2.85 -16.11
C ASP A 128 12.39 -4.13 -15.68
N PHE A 129 12.34 -4.42 -14.38
CA PHE A 129 11.55 -5.55 -13.85
C PHE A 129 10.05 -5.36 -14.09
N LEU A 130 9.48 -4.21 -13.74
CA LEU A 130 8.06 -3.90 -13.97
C LEU A 130 7.72 -3.88 -15.47
N GLN A 131 8.63 -3.42 -16.32
CA GLN A 131 8.44 -3.41 -17.77
C GLN A 131 8.52 -4.82 -18.39
N ASN A 132 9.39 -5.69 -17.86
CA ASN A 132 9.46 -7.10 -18.25
C ASN A 132 8.25 -7.91 -17.75
N GLU A 133 7.75 -7.62 -16.55
CA GLU A 133 6.55 -8.27 -16.00
C GLU A 133 5.30 -7.88 -16.81
N SER A 134 5.16 -6.59 -17.13
CA SER A 134 4.03 -6.09 -17.95
C SER A 134 4.11 -6.46 -19.43
N THR A 135 5.28 -6.80 -19.97
CA THR A 135 5.42 -7.29 -21.35
C THR A 135 5.14 -8.79 -21.51
N GLY A 136 4.96 -9.53 -20.40
CA GLY A 136 4.17 -10.75 -20.30
C GLY A 136 4.15 -11.66 -21.53
N THR A 137 5.32 -11.96 -22.10
CA THR A 137 5.44 -12.85 -23.27
C THR A 137 4.90 -14.24 -22.97
N TYR A 138 5.12 -14.72 -21.74
CA TYR A 138 4.61 -16.00 -21.25
C TYR A 138 3.08 -16.10 -21.25
N GLU A 139 2.35 -15.04 -20.88
CA GLU A 139 0.89 -15.07 -20.88
C GLU A 139 0.32 -15.08 -22.30
N LYS A 140 0.95 -14.33 -23.22
CA LYS A 140 0.56 -14.34 -24.64
C LYS A 140 0.87 -15.68 -25.32
N GLU A 141 1.99 -16.31 -24.97
CA GLU A 141 2.37 -17.65 -25.47
C GLU A 141 1.39 -18.72 -24.98
N LEU A 142 1.06 -18.73 -23.69
CA LEU A 142 0.05 -19.62 -23.12
C LEU A 142 -1.34 -19.43 -23.75
N LEU A 143 -1.72 -18.18 -24.03
CA LEU A 143 -3.00 -17.88 -24.68
C LEU A 143 -3.02 -18.37 -26.13
N ASN A 144 -1.94 -18.17 -26.88
CA ASN A 144 -1.81 -18.65 -28.25
C ASN A 144 -1.81 -20.19 -28.32
N GLU A 145 -1.08 -20.86 -27.43
CA GLU A 145 -1.06 -22.32 -27.34
C GLU A 145 -2.48 -22.86 -27.05
N LYS A 146 -3.21 -22.21 -26.14
CA LYS A 146 -4.59 -22.60 -25.81
C LYS A 146 -5.55 -22.41 -26.98
N ILE A 147 -5.40 -21.32 -27.74
CA ILE A 147 -6.20 -21.05 -28.96
C ILE A 147 -5.91 -22.11 -30.04
N GLU A 148 -4.66 -22.53 -30.19
CA GLU A 148 -4.26 -23.52 -31.19
C GLU A 148 -4.80 -24.91 -30.86
N ILE A 149 -4.75 -25.31 -29.59
CA ILE A 149 -5.36 -26.55 -29.09
C ILE A 149 -6.88 -26.55 -29.33
N GLU A 150 -7.55 -25.42 -29.10
CA GLU A 150 -9.00 -25.31 -29.31
C GLU A 150 -9.38 -25.41 -30.79
N LYS A 151 -8.61 -24.78 -31.68
CA LYS A 151 -8.81 -24.92 -33.14
C LYS A 151 -8.64 -26.35 -33.64
N LEU A 152 -7.61 -27.06 -33.18
CA LEU A 152 -7.40 -28.46 -33.55
C LEU A 152 -8.57 -29.34 -33.12
N LYS A 153 -9.12 -29.13 -31.92
CA LYS A 153 -10.31 -29.85 -31.45
C LYS A 153 -11.55 -29.57 -32.31
N LEU A 154 -11.75 -28.32 -32.71
CA LEU A 154 -12.86 -27.95 -33.60
C LEU A 154 -12.72 -28.58 -34.99
N ASP A 155 -11.51 -28.65 -35.53
CA ASP A 155 -11.27 -29.31 -36.82
C ASP A 155 -11.46 -30.83 -36.75
N GLU A 156 -11.08 -31.48 -35.65
CA GLU A 156 -11.39 -32.90 -35.43
C GLU A 156 -12.90 -33.16 -35.33
N ILE A 157 -13.63 -32.30 -34.61
CA ILE A 157 -15.09 -32.40 -34.51
C ILE A 157 -15.73 -32.18 -35.88
N LYS A 158 -15.26 -31.18 -36.64
CA LYS A 158 -15.76 -30.87 -37.98
C LYS A 158 -15.50 -32.00 -38.98
N LYS A 159 -14.32 -32.64 -38.91
CA LYS A 159 -14.01 -33.83 -39.72
C LYS A 159 -14.88 -35.02 -39.35
N ARG A 160 -15.11 -35.27 -38.05
CA ARG A 160 -16.02 -36.33 -37.59
C ARG A 160 -17.46 -36.09 -38.02
N SER A 161 -17.95 -34.84 -38.00
CA SER A 161 -19.30 -34.51 -38.49
C SER A 161 -19.42 -34.62 -40.01
N SER A 162 -18.34 -34.40 -40.76
CA SER A 162 -18.34 -34.51 -42.23
C SER A 162 -18.19 -35.94 -42.76
N SER A 163 -17.76 -36.91 -41.94
CA SER A 163 -17.69 -38.33 -42.30
C SER A 163 -18.95 -39.13 -41.93
N ILE A 164 -19.96 -38.48 -41.33
CA ILE A 164 -21.24 -39.12 -40.93
C ILE A 164 -22.39 -38.75 -41.90
N THR A 165 -22.11 -38.05 -43.00
CA THR A 165 -23.08 -37.81 -44.10
C THR A 165 -22.59 -38.51 -45.37
#